data_AF-A0A7Z8VRW4-F1
#
_entry.id   AF-A0A7Z8VRW4-F1
#
_cell.length_a   1.000
_cell.length_b   1.000
_cell.length_c   1.000
_cell.angle_alpha   90.00
_cell.angle_beta   90.00
_cell.angle_gamma   90.00
#
_symmetry.space_group_name_H-M   'P 1'
#
loop_
_entity.id
_entity.type
_entity.pdbx_description
1 polymer ?
#
loop_
_entity_poly.entity_id
_entity_poly.type
_entity_poly.pdbx_seq_one_letter_code
_entity_poly.pdbx_strand_id
1 'polypeptide(L)'
;FYNFQVNPEGFIKEISKIINDEKAATLINNIVYSKTDNTYEDKIFTVNNFKGSLNSNILEVKKHIYDYLKTDSKIEQEFSKELESGEVLVYAKLPNDFKIPTPVGNYNPDWAIVFDTDKFKYVYFIAETKGSMESMQLRAIEEKRIDYAKKHFEALGHADIKYDVITTYQDLRDKVML
;
A
#
# COMPACT_ATOMS: atom_id res chain seq x y z
N PHE A 1 17.70 -32.82 -7.29
CA PHE A 1 16.49 -33.66 -7.09
C PHE A 1 16.49 -34.49 -5.81
N TYR A 2 17.63 -34.75 -5.15
CA TYR A 2 17.64 -35.45 -3.84
C TYR A 2 16.69 -34.83 -2.81
N ASN A 3 16.71 -33.50 -2.66
CA ASN A 3 15.80 -32.79 -1.74
C ASN A 3 14.31 -32.97 -2.08
N PHE A 4 13.95 -33.26 -3.33
CA PHE A 4 12.56 -33.58 -3.70
C PHE A 4 12.13 -34.93 -3.13
N GLN A 5 13.04 -35.90 -3.05
CA GLN A 5 12.75 -37.22 -2.49
C GLN A 5 12.67 -37.20 -0.96
N VAL A 6 13.41 -36.30 -0.31
CA VAL A 6 13.49 -36.19 1.16
C VAL A 6 12.44 -35.23 1.74
N ASN A 7 12.20 -34.09 1.07
CA ASN A 7 11.19 -33.11 1.45
C ASN A 7 10.60 -32.45 0.18
N PRO A 8 9.63 -33.12 -0.47
CA PRO A 8 9.05 -32.64 -1.72
C PRO A 8 8.38 -31.27 -1.59
N GLU A 9 7.71 -30.99 -0.47
CA GLU A 9 7.06 -29.70 -0.22
C GLU A 9 8.09 -28.56 -0.14
N GLY A 10 9.13 -28.74 0.68
CA GLY A 10 10.21 -27.75 0.80
C GLY A 10 10.94 -27.52 -0.53
N PHE A 11 11.18 -28.58 -1.29
CA PHE A 11 11.77 -28.48 -2.62
C PHE A 11 10.89 -27.70 -3.60
N ILE A 12 9.60 -28.01 -3.68
CA ILE A 12 8.65 -27.30 -4.56
C ILE A 12 8.57 -25.83 -4.17
N LYS A 13 8.52 -25.53 -2.87
CA LYS A 13 8.48 -24.16 -2.35
C LYS A 13 9.71 -23.37 -2.78
N GLU A 14 10.91 -23.93 -2.63
CA GLU A 14 12.15 -23.24 -3.01
C GLU A 14 12.31 -23.07 -4.52
N ILE A 15 11.96 -24.08 -5.33
CA ILE A 15 11.99 -23.95 -6.79
C ILE A 15 10.98 -22.91 -7.28
N SER A 16 9.75 -22.95 -6.78
CA SER A 16 8.72 -21.95 -7.11
C SER A 16 9.18 -20.55 -6.75
N LYS A 17 9.91 -20.39 -5.65
CA LYS A 17 10.48 -19.11 -5.24
C LYS A 17 11.51 -18.59 -6.24
N ILE A 18 12.52 -19.40 -6.58
CA ILE A 18 13.57 -19.04 -7.55
C ILE A 18 12.95 -18.62 -8.89
N ILE A 19 11.97 -19.41 -9.38
CA ILE A 19 11.29 -19.09 -10.65
C ILE A 19 10.57 -17.74 -10.56
N ASN A 20 9.86 -17.48 -9.46
CA ASN A 20 9.16 -16.21 -9.27
C ASN A 20 10.14 -15.04 -9.13
N ASP A 21 11.28 -15.23 -8.47
CA ASP A 21 12.30 -14.20 -8.30
C ASP A 21 12.90 -13.76 -9.65
N GLU A 22 13.25 -14.73 -10.50
CA GLU A 22 13.79 -14.49 -11.86
C GLU A 22 12.75 -13.85 -12.79
N LYS A 23 11.50 -14.35 -12.76
CA LYS A 23 10.38 -13.73 -13.50
C LYS A 23 10.24 -12.27 -13.11
N ALA A 24 10.28 -11.98 -11.81
CA ALA A 24 10.06 -10.64 -11.30
C ALA A 24 11.20 -9.67 -11.64
N ALA A 25 12.46 -10.14 -11.61
CA ALA A 25 13.62 -9.34 -11.98
C ALA A 25 13.62 -8.98 -13.48
N THR A 26 13.18 -9.90 -14.33
CA THR A 26 13.17 -9.70 -15.79
C THR A 26 12.03 -8.78 -16.25
N LEU A 27 10.89 -8.78 -15.55
CA LEU A 27 9.66 -8.11 -16.02
C LEU A 27 9.56 -6.64 -15.65
N ILE A 28 10.27 -6.18 -14.61
CA ILE A 28 10.06 -4.83 -14.08
C ILE A 28 10.29 -3.76 -15.14
N ASN A 29 11.31 -3.89 -15.99
CA ASN A 29 11.64 -2.90 -17.00
C ASN A 29 10.74 -2.92 -18.24
N ASN A 30 10.02 -4.02 -18.48
CA ASN A 30 9.24 -4.23 -19.69
C ASN A 30 7.72 -4.19 -19.45
N ILE A 31 7.29 -3.94 -18.21
CA ILE A 31 5.87 -3.79 -17.91
C ILE A 31 5.35 -2.44 -18.41
N VAL A 32 4.18 -2.48 -19.05
CA VAL A 32 3.43 -1.30 -19.46
C VAL A 32 2.04 -1.40 -18.85
N TYR A 33 1.66 -0.37 -18.10
CA TYR A 33 0.29 -0.21 -17.61
C TYR A 33 -0.51 0.63 -18.60
N SER A 34 -1.75 0.23 -18.83
CA SER A 34 -2.69 0.98 -19.68
C SER A 34 -3.95 1.24 -18.89
N LYS A 35 -4.39 2.51 -18.88
CA LYS A 35 -5.62 2.91 -18.21
C LYS A 35 -6.80 2.20 -18.88
N THR A 36 -7.70 1.70 -18.05
CA THR A 36 -8.99 1.12 -18.48
C THR A 36 -10.12 2.02 -17.99
N ASP A 37 -11.32 1.80 -18.50
CA ASP A 37 -12.52 2.52 -18.03
C ASP A 37 -13.08 1.96 -16.71
N ASN A 38 -12.47 0.91 -16.15
CA ASN A 38 -12.88 0.35 -14.87
C ASN A 38 -12.54 1.31 -13.72
N THR A 39 -13.52 1.52 -12.84
CA THR A 39 -13.37 2.33 -11.64
C THR A 39 -13.90 1.58 -10.43
N TYR A 40 -13.32 1.83 -9.26
CA TYR A 40 -13.94 1.41 -8.01
C TYR A 40 -15.09 2.37 -7.68
N GLU A 41 -16.22 1.81 -7.26
CA GLU A 41 -17.32 2.58 -6.67
C GLU A 41 -17.06 2.80 -5.18
N ASP A 42 -17.69 3.82 -4.59
CA ASP A 42 -17.57 4.16 -3.15
C ASP A 42 -17.84 2.98 -2.22
N LYS A 43 -18.62 2.00 -2.68
CA LYS A 43 -18.90 0.75 -1.96
C LYS A 43 -17.64 -0.02 -1.58
N ILE A 44 -16.50 0.22 -2.24
CA ILE A 44 -15.22 -0.41 -1.87
C ILE A 44 -14.84 -0.08 -0.42
N PHE A 45 -15.20 1.10 0.08
CA PHE A 45 -14.92 1.52 1.45
C PHE A 45 -15.91 0.94 2.47
N THR A 46 -16.99 0.26 2.01
CA THR A 46 -18.02 -0.28 2.90
C THR A 46 -17.41 -1.21 3.95
N VAL A 47 -17.48 -0.77 5.20
CA VAL A 47 -16.88 -1.50 6.31
C VAL A 47 -17.83 -2.59 6.81
N ASN A 48 -17.70 -3.79 6.24
CA ASN A 48 -18.43 -4.95 6.72
C ASN A 48 -17.84 -5.45 8.05
N ASN A 49 -18.69 -5.67 9.06
CA ASN A 49 -18.29 -6.17 10.38
C ASN A 49 -17.26 -5.28 11.12
N PHE A 50 -17.50 -3.96 11.21
CA PHE A 50 -16.70 -3.07 12.04
C PHE A 50 -16.78 -3.46 13.52
N LYS A 51 -15.81 -4.27 13.96
CA LYS A 51 -15.63 -4.74 15.32
C LYS A 51 -14.28 -4.28 15.84
N GLY A 52 -14.30 -3.72 17.03
CA GLY A 52 -13.12 -3.24 17.76
C GLY A 52 -13.56 -2.60 19.08
N SER A 53 -12.61 -2.02 19.79
CA SER A 53 -12.85 -1.29 21.03
C SER A 53 -12.21 0.09 20.94
N LEU A 54 -12.97 1.11 21.37
CA LEU A 54 -12.48 2.49 21.51
C LEU A 54 -11.27 2.60 22.44
N ASN A 55 -11.10 1.64 23.35
CA ASN A 55 -9.98 1.61 24.30
C ASN A 55 -8.72 0.94 23.73
N SER A 56 -8.77 0.37 22.51
CA SER A 56 -7.63 -0.37 21.96
C SER A 56 -7.28 -0.01 20.53
N ASN A 57 -8.24 -0.11 19.60
CA ASN A 57 -7.94 -0.17 18.18
C ASN A 57 -8.95 0.58 17.30
N ILE A 58 -9.82 1.38 17.91
CA ILE A 58 -10.69 2.32 17.21
C ILE A 58 -10.32 3.73 17.67
N LEU A 59 -10.08 4.62 16.71
CA LEU A 59 -9.81 6.04 16.92
C LEU A 59 -10.98 6.85 16.38
N GLU A 60 -11.47 7.82 17.17
CA GLU A 60 -12.41 8.84 16.69
C GLU A 60 -11.61 9.91 15.93
N VAL A 61 -12.02 10.19 14.70
CA VAL A 61 -11.27 10.97 13.71
C VAL A 61 -12.21 11.90 12.95
N LYS A 62 -11.70 13.03 12.45
CA LYS A 62 -12.50 14.08 11.80
C LYS A 62 -12.12 14.32 10.34
N LYS A 63 -10.89 13.99 9.95
CA LYS A 63 -10.38 14.14 8.58
C LYS A 63 -10.38 12.82 7.81
N HIS A 64 -10.68 11.71 8.46
CA HIS A 64 -10.89 10.45 7.77
C HIS A 64 -12.25 10.44 7.04
N ILE A 65 -12.41 9.61 5.99
CA ILE A 65 -13.70 9.42 5.28
C ILE A 65 -14.83 8.82 6.14
N TYR A 66 -14.52 8.43 7.38
CA TYR A 66 -15.45 7.92 8.40
C TYR A 66 -15.12 8.55 9.75
N ASP A 67 -16.11 8.65 10.63
CA ASP A 67 -15.93 9.22 11.98
C ASP A 67 -15.07 8.34 12.91
N TYR A 68 -14.93 7.05 12.57
CA TYR A 68 -14.15 6.08 13.33
C TYR A 68 -13.22 5.29 12.42
N LEU A 69 -11.94 5.24 12.80
CA LEU A 69 -10.91 4.50 12.10
C LEU A 69 -10.44 3.32 12.95
N LYS A 70 -10.42 2.14 12.36
CA LYS A 70 -9.79 0.96 12.96
C LYS A 70 -8.33 0.87 12.54
N THR A 71 -7.45 0.67 13.50
CA THR A 71 -6.00 0.53 13.30
C THR A 71 -5.56 -0.87 13.70
N ASP A 72 -4.70 -1.48 12.91
CA ASP A 72 -4.22 -2.86 13.11
C ASP A 72 -2.85 -2.91 13.81
N SER A 73 -2.16 -1.78 13.90
CA SER A 73 -0.86 -1.65 14.56
C SER A 73 -0.74 -0.33 15.35
N LYS A 74 0.25 -0.26 16.24
CA LYS A 74 0.60 0.99 16.94
C LYS A 74 1.13 2.06 15.98
N ILE A 75 1.86 1.64 14.94
CA ILE A 75 2.43 2.52 13.92
C ILE A 75 1.29 3.20 13.16
N GLU A 76 0.31 2.41 12.69
CA GLU A 76 -0.88 2.95 12.02
C GLU A 76 -1.67 3.90 12.93
N GLN A 77 -1.75 3.59 14.23
CA GLN A 77 -2.44 4.45 15.21
C GLN A 77 -1.72 5.78 15.43
N GLU A 78 -0.40 5.77 15.51
CA GLU A 78 0.43 6.98 15.62
C GLU A 78 0.34 7.79 14.33
N PHE A 79 0.53 7.16 13.17
CA PHE A 79 0.40 7.78 11.86
C PHE A 79 -0.96 8.44 11.67
N SER A 80 -2.05 7.77 12.05
CA SER A 80 -3.41 8.33 11.96
C SER A 80 -3.58 9.59 12.82
N LYS A 81 -2.99 9.63 14.03
CA LYS A 81 -3.03 10.82 14.90
C LYS A 81 -2.25 11.99 14.30
N GLU A 82 -1.15 11.71 13.62
CA GLU A 82 -0.36 12.72 12.91
C GLU A 82 -1.14 13.26 11.70
N LEU A 83 -1.82 12.41 10.93
CA LEU A 83 -2.71 12.85 9.84
C LEU A 83 -3.83 13.76 10.35
N GLU A 84 -4.46 13.39 11.47
CA GLU A 84 -5.53 14.18 12.09
C GLU A 84 -5.07 15.57 12.54
N SER A 85 -3.86 15.67 13.11
CA SER A 85 -3.29 16.94 13.59
C SER A 85 -2.56 17.73 12.50
N GLY A 86 -2.23 17.10 11.37
CA GLY A 86 -1.43 17.65 10.28
C GLY A 86 -2.19 18.53 9.27
N GLU A 87 -1.55 18.81 8.13
CA GLU A 87 -2.09 19.63 7.00
C GLU A 87 -2.87 18.79 5.97
N VAL A 88 -3.35 17.63 6.41
CA VAL A 88 -4.20 16.75 5.62
C VAL A 88 -5.62 17.33 5.59
N LEU A 89 -6.21 17.35 4.39
CA LEU A 89 -7.61 17.73 4.20
C LEU A 89 -8.54 16.55 4.48
N VAL A 90 -8.26 15.42 3.85
CA VAL A 90 -9.01 14.17 4.01
C VAL A 90 -8.10 12.98 3.75
N TYR A 91 -8.32 11.87 4.45
CA TYR A 91 -7.61 10.63 4.19
C TYR A 91 -8.51 9.39 4.33
N ALA A 92 -8.07 8.28 3.76
CA ALA A 92 -8.71 6.98 3.87
C ALA A 92 -7.66 5.89 4.07
N LYS A 93 -7.93 4.94 4.97
CA LYS A 93 -7.27 3.63 4.91
C LYS A 93 -7.90 2.83 3.77
N LEU A 94 -7.08 2.39 2.83
CA LEU A 94 -7.56 1.64 1.68
C LEU A 94 -7.93 0.22 2.11
N PRO A 95 -9.10 -0.28 1.67
CA PRO A 95 -9.55 -1.61 1.99
C PRO A 95 -8.67 -2.65 1.27
N ASN A 96 -8.60 -3.86 1.84
CA ASN A 96 -7.88 -4.97 1.22
C ASN A 96 -8.33 -5.28 -0.21
N ASP A 97 -9.56 -4.95 -0.57
CA ASP A 97 -10.09 -5.18 -1.92
C ASP A 97 -9.55 -4.20 -2.98
N PHE A 98 -8.91 -3.11 -2.56
CA PHE A 98 -8.21 -2.21 -3.48
C PHE A 98 -6.88 -2.84 -3.93
N LYS A 99 -6.88 -3.43 -5.13
CA LYS A 99 -5.72 -4.15 -5.66
C LYS A 99 -5.13 -3.48 -6.90
N ILE A 100 -3.81 -3.35 -6.89
CA ILE A 100 -2.97 -3.05 -8.05
C ILE A 100 -2.40 -4.38 -8.55
N PRO A 101 -2.73 -4.82 -9.78
CA PRO A 101 -2.20 -6.05 -10.32
C PRO A 101 -0.71 -5.90 -10.64
N THR A 102 0.11 -6.84 -10.16
CA THR A 102 1.53 -6.93 -10.49
C THR A 102 1.89 -8.35 -10.94
N PRO A 103 2.97 -8.55 -11.71
CA PRO A 103 3.42 -9.88 -12.12
C PRO A 103 3.78 -10.83 -10.97
N VAL A 104 4.02 -10.30 -9.77
CA VAL A 104 4.38 -11.05 -8.54
C VAL A 104 3.23 -11.10 -7.52
N GLY A 105 2.01 -10.90 -8.00
CA GLY A 105 0.79 -10.89 -7.19
C GLY A 105 0.30 -9.48 -6.88
N ASN A 106 -0.94 -9.40 -6.41
CA ASN A 106 -1.59 -8.11 -6.18
C ASN A 106 -0.89 -7.34 -5.06
N TYR A 107 -0.85 -6.03 -5.25
CA TYR A 107 -0.37 -5.06 -4.28
C TYR A 107 -1.51 -4.18 -3.80
N ASN A 108 -1.47 -3.75 -2.54
CA ASN A 108 -2.49 -2.90 -1.94
C ASN A 108 -1.75 -1.81 -1.15
N PRO A 109 -1.75 -0.55 -1.63
CA PRO A 109 -1.31 0.57 -0.81
C PRO A 109 -2.21 0.73 0.41
N ASP A 110 -1.67 1.22 1.51
CA ASP A 110 -2.38 1.29 2.79
C ASP A 110 -3.27 2.54 2.90
N TRP A 111 -2.82 3.68 2.37
CA TRP A 111 -3.47 4.97 2.59
C TRP A 111 -3.69 5.74 1.29
N ALA A 112 -4.79 6.47 1.23
CA ALA A 112 -5.03 7.54 0.27
C ALA A 112 -5.18 8.86 1.05
N ILE A 113 -4.36 9.86 0.73
CA ILE A 113 -4.25 11.10 1.51
C ILE A 113 -4.36 12.29 0.58
N VAL A 114 -5.22 13.25 0.91
CA VAL A 114 -5.36 14.51 0.18
C VAL A 114 -4.83 15.64 1.05
N PHE A 115 -3.83 16.36 0.54
CA PHE A 115 -3.32 17.57 1.17
C PHE A 115 -4.08 18.81 0.71
N ASP A 116 -4.27 19.75 1.63
CA ASP A 116 -4.74 21.09 1.30
C ASP A 116 -3.52 21.97 1.05
N THR A 117 -3.13 22.14 -0.21
CA THR A 117 -2.10 23.13 -0.57
C THR A 117 -2.76 24.30 -1.29
N ASP A 118 -2.19 25.50 -1.17
CA ASP A 118 -2.73 26.74 -1.76
C ASP A 118 -2.94 26.69 -3.29
N LYS A 119 -2.37 25.69 -3.98
CA LYS A 119 -2.36 25.61 -5.45
C LYS A 119 -2.97 24.34 -6.03
N PHE A 120 -2.85 23.18 -5.36
CA PHE A 120 -3.29 21.89 -5.90
C PHE A 120 -3.75 20.91 -4.80
N LYS A 121 -4.76 20.10 -5.11
CA LYS A 121 -5.17 18.97 -4.27
C LYS A 121 -4.56 17.70 -4.84
N TYR A 122 -3.45 17.27 -4.27
CA TYR A 122 -2.81 16.02 -4.66
C TYR A 122 -3.41 14.86 -3.86
N VAL A 123 -3.75 13.78 -4.56
CA VAL A 123 -4.07 12.49 -3.94
C VAL A 123 -2.80 11.66 -3.90
N TYR A 124 -2.33 11.37 -2.69
CA TYR A 124 -1.18 10.51 -2.44
C TYR A 124 -1.66 9.12 -2.07
N PHE A 125 -1.22 8.13 -2.83
CA PHE A 125 -1.31 6.73 -2.45
C PHE A 125 -0.02 6.35 -1.75
N ILE A 126 -0.15 5.88 -0.51
CA ILE A 126 0.97 5.66 0.39
C ILE A 126 0.98 4.23 0.89
N ALA A 127 2.16 3.63 0.89
CA ALA A 127 2.44 2.37 1.55
C ALA A 127 3.19 2.60 2.85
N GLU A 128 2.69 2.05 3.95
CA GLU A 128 3.42 2.04 5.22
C GLU A 128 4.38 0.85 5.21
N THR A 129 5.68 1.09 5.16
CA THR A 129 6.63 -0.02 5.22
C THR A 129 6.59 -0.66 6.60
N LYS A 130 6.05 -1.88 6.69
CA LYS A 130 6.00 -2.61 7.97
C LYS A 130 7.40 -3.05 8.39
N GLY A 131 7.67 -2.90 9.68
CA GLY A 131 8.99 -3.06 10.30
C GLY A 131 9.65 -4.44 10.17
N SER A 132 10.87 -4.48 10.71
CA SER A 132 11.99 -5.42 10.49
C SER A 132 11.81 -6.94 10.63
N MET A 133 10.59 -7.47 10.79
CA MET A 133 10.36 -8.91 11.02
C MET A 133 10.15 -9.74 9.75
N GLU A 134 10.05 -9.11 8.58
CA GLU A 134 9.95 -9.85 7.33
C GLU A 134 11.28 -10.51 6.95
N SER A 135 11.20 -11.75 6.47
CA SER A 135 12.36 -12.42 5.87
C SER A 135 12.88 -11.61 4.67
N MET A 136 14.18 -11.69 4.39
CA MET A 136 14.80 -10.98 3.26
C MET A 136 14.08 -11.19 1.92
N GLN A 137 13.46 -12.36 1.76
CA GLN A 137 12.73 -12.75 0.55
C GLN A 137 11.35 -12.09 0.46
N LEU A 138 10.62 -11.98 1.58
CA LEU A 138 9.33 -11.31 1.60
C LEU A 138 9.49 -9.83 1.27
N ARG A 139 10.52 -9.19 1.82
CA ARG A 139 10.89 -7.81 1.49
C ARG A 139 11.21 -7.63 0.02
N ALA A 140 12.00 -8.52 -0.59
CA ALA A 140 12.34 -8.41 -2.00
C ALA A 140 11.11 -8.52 -2.92
N ILE A 141 10.14 -9.36 -2.57
CA ILE A 141 8.88 -9.48 -3.34
C ILE A 141 8.02 -8.23 -3.14
N GLU A 142 7.94 -7.72 -1.92
CA GLU A 142 7.20 -6.49 -1.60
C GLU A 142 7.80 -5.26 -2.28
N GLU A 143 9.12 -5.09 -2.25
CA GLU A 143 9.84 -4.05 -2.97
C GLU A 143 9.52 -4.10 -4.48
N LYS A 144 9.52 -5.29 -5.08
CA LYS A 144 9.12 -5.43 -6.49
C LYS A 144 7.67 -5.01 -6.71
N ARG A 145 6.74 -5.37 -5.82
CA ARG A 145 5.33 -4.94 -5.89
C ARG A 145 5.18 -3.42 -5.81
N ILE A 146 5.94 -2.78 -4.91
CA ILE A 146 6.01 -1.33 -4.77
C ILE A 146 6.49 -0.69 -6.08
N ASP A 147 7.54 -1.22 -6.70
CA ASP A 147 8.04 -0.66 -7.96
C ASP A 147 7.06 -0.82 -9.12
N TYR A 148 6.32 -1.94 -9.16
CA TYR A 148 5.20 -2.09 -10.09
C TYR A 148 4.09 -1.08 -9.82
N ALA A 149 3.78 -0.79 -8.56
CA ALA A 149 2.81 0.24 -8.18
C ALA A 149 3.24 1.64 -8.61
N LYS A 150 4.53 1.99 -8.48
CA LYS A 150 5.07 3.27 -9.01
C LYS A 150 4.78 3.40 -10.50
N LYS A 151 5.12 2.38 -11.29
CA LYS A 151 4.83 2.36 -12.75
C LYS A 151 3.34 2.42 -13.06
N HIS A 152 2.51 1.79 -12.24
CA HIS A 152 1.05 1.86 -12.38
C HIS A 152 0.54 3.29 -12.24
N PHE A 153 0.93 4.00 -11.18
CA PHE A 153 0.50 5.37 -10.94
C PHE A 153 1.14 6.37 -11.91
N GLU A 154 2.39 6.17 -12.33
CA GLU A 154 3.02 6.93 -13.41
C GLU A 154 2.21 6.85 -14.71
N ALA A 155 1.75 5.65 -15.07
CA ALA A 155 0.96 5.43 -16.29
C ALA A 155 -0.45 6.05 -16.24
N LEU A 156 -0.98 6.37 -15.04
CA LEU A 156 -2.23 7.12 -14.92
C LEU A 156 -2.06 8.57 -15.39
N GLY A 157 -0.84 9.11 -15.38
CA GLY A 157 -0.48 10.37 -16.04
C GLY A 157 -1.20 11.62 -15.52
N HIS A 158 -1.87 11.55 -14.37
CA HIS A 158 -2.55 12.69 -13.77
C HIS A 158 -1.59 13.50 -12.90
N ALA A 159 -1.44 14.78 -13.20
CA ALA A 159 -0.57 15.69 -12.43
C ALA A 159 -0.92 15.68 -10.93
N ASP A 160 -2.21 15.52 -10.62
CA ASP A 160 -2.77 15.57 -9.27
C ASP A 160 -2.70 14.24 -8.50
N ILE A 161 -2.19 13.15 -9.11
CA ILE A 161 -2.05 11.85 -8.44
C ILE A 161 -0.57 11.55 -8.24
N LYS A 162 -0.20 11.21 -7.00
CA LYS A 162 1.15 10.82 -6.61
C LYS A 162 1.10 9.49 -5.87
N TYR A 163 2.15 8.70 -6.02
CA TYR A 163 2.36 7.49 -5.25
C TYR A 163 3.74 7.53 -4.64
N ASP A 164 3.82 7.20 -3.35
CA ASP A 164 5.08 7.12 -2.64
C ASP A 164 5.04 6.03 -1.56
N VAL A 165 6.23 5.71 -1.06
CA VAL A 165 6.40 4.78 0.05
C VAL A 165 7.09 5.53 1.17
N ILE A 166 6.46 5.54 2.34
CA ILE A 166 6.90 6.31 3.50
C ILE A 166 6.81 5.46 4.76
N THR A 167 7.55 5.86 5.78
CA THR A 167 7.58 5.15 7.06
C THR A 167 6.96 5.98 8.18
N THR A 168 6.97 7.31 8.05
CA THR A 168 6.47 8.26 9.04
C THR A 168 5.68 9.39 8.38
N TYR A 169 4.86 10.10 9.16
CA TYR A 169 4.22 11.32 8.69
C TYR A 169 5.22 12.42 8.28
N GLN A 170 6.40 12.46 8.93
CA GLN A 170 7.43 13.41 8.56
C GLN A 170 7.97 13.13 7.14
N ASP A 171 8.22 11.85 6.78
CA ASP A 171 8.62 11.48 5.43
C ASP A 171 7.57 11.95 4.39
N LEU A 172 6.29 11.77 4.72
CA LEU A 172 5.18 12.23 3.88
C LEU A 172 5.19 13.75 3.72
N ARG A 173 5.34 14.50 4.82
CA ARG A 173 5.44 15.96 4.80
C ARG A 173 6.60 16.44 3.94
N ASP A 174 7.76 15.83 4.08
CA ASP A 174 8.95 16.19 3.30
C ASP A 174 8.73 15.95 1.80
N LYS A 175 7.98 14.90 1.43
CA LYS A 175 7.62 14.62 0.01
C LYS A 175 6.61 15.60 -0.57
N VAL A 176 5.74 16.18 0.26
CA VAL A 176 4.61 17.03 -0.18
C VAL A 176 4.98 18.51 -0.17
N MET A 177 5.83 18.93 0.77
CA MET A 177 6.15 20.34 1.05
C MET A 177 7.46 20.82 0.42
N LEU A 178 8.20 19.95 -0.28
CA LEU A 178 9.35 20.28 -1.13
C LEU A 178 8.91 20.51 -2.58
#